data_AF-A0A4V3IVQ3-F1
#
_entry.id   AF-A0A4V3IVQ3-F1
#
_cell.length_a   1.000
_cell.length_b   1.000
_cell.length_c   1.000
_cell.angle_alpha   90.00
_cell.angle_beta   90.00
_cell.angle_gamma   90.00
#
_symmetry.space_group_name_H-M   'P 1'
#
loop_
_entity.id
_entity.type
_entity.pdbx_description
1 polymer ?
#
loop_
_entity_poly.entity_id
_entity_poly.type
_entity_poly.pdbx_seq_one_letter_code
_entity_poly.pdbx_strand_id
1 'polypeptide(L)'
;MPIRPHDLADLYLAPVALEVDRRLEEMADLSADDVRYRVILSTDREPGTAEEREESLLEALTRGIDLHGWQVSRHPRGLSLSHDAYGLVLGIPANLVSYLDG
;
A
#
# COMPACT_ATOMS: atom_id res chain seq x y z
N MET A 1 15.93 -23.87 -4.94
CA MET A 1 15.79 -24.17 -3.50
C MET A 1 14.40 -23.75 -3.07
N PRO A 2 13.73 -24.46 -2.13
CA PRO A 2 12.45 -24.02 -1.61
C PRO A 2 12.62 -22.72 -0.84
N ILE A 3 11.72 -21.75 -1.07
CA ILE A 3 11.62 -20.55 -0.24
C ILE A 3 11.18 -21.01 1.16
N ARG A 4 11.97 -20.68 2.18
CA ARG A 4 11.67 -20.97 3.58
C ARG A 4 11.75 -19.68 4.38
N PRO A 5 10.85 -19.45 5.35
CA PRO A 5 10.95 -18.36 6.29
C PRO A 5 12.32 -18.36 6.98
N HIS A 6 12.99 -17.21 7.03
CA HIS A 6 14.19 -16.97 7.82
C HIS A 6 13.88 -16.56 9.25
N ASP A 7 12.77 -15.85 9.46
CA ASP A 7 12.30 -15.46 10.80
C ASP A 7 10.77 -15.51 10.94
N LEU A 8 10.25 -14.97 12.04
CA LEU A 8 8.81 -14.92 12.30
C LEU A 8 8.08 -13.94 11.39
N ALA A 9 8.69 -12.82 11.00
CA ALA A 9 8.06 -11.80 10.16
C ALA A 9 7.70 -12.39 8.78
N ASP A 10 8.55 -13.26 8.24
CA ASP A 10 8.28 -13.96 6.97
C ASP A 10 7.00 -14.80 6.98
N LEU A 11 6.60 -15.33 8.14
CA LEU A 11 5.35 -16.09 8.29
C LEU A 11 4.10 -15.19 8.17
N TYR A 12 4.26 -13.88 8.35
CA TYR A 12 3.19 -12.89 8.26
C TYR A 12 3.00 -12.30 6.85
N LEU A 13 3.76 -12.73 5.84
CA LEU A 13 3.58 -12.24 4.46
C LEU A 13 2.11 -12.37 4.00
N ALA A 14 1.52 -13.55 4.15
CA ALA A 14 0.17 -13.80 3.68
C ALA A 14 -0.89 -12.90 4.37
N PRO A 15 -0.96 -12.80 5.71
CA PRO A 15 -1.92 -11.91 6.35
C PRO A 15 -1.66 -10.44 5.99
N VAL A 16 -0.41 -9.97 6.01
CA VAL A 16 -0.08 -8.58 5.63
C VAL A 16 -0.52 -8.28 4.20
N ALA A 17 -0.20 -9.17 3.26
CA ALA A 17 -0.58 -9.00 1.85
C ALA A 17 -2.10 -8.96 1.67
N LEU A 18 -2.85 -9.83 2.36
CA LEU A 18 -4.31 -9.85 2.30
C LEU A 18 -4.95 -8.58 2.90
N GLU A 19 -4.40 -8.05 3.99
CA GLU A 19 -4.94 -6.83 4.61
C GLU A 19 -4.69 -5.60 3.73
N VAL A 20 -3.50 -5.50 3.12
CA VAL A 20 -3.16 -4.42 2.19
C VAL A 20 -3.97 -4.54 0.89
N ASP A 21 -4.11 -5.74 0.34
CA ASP A 21 -4.90 -6.01 -0.87
C ASP A 21 -6.37 -5.65 -0.65
N ARG A 22 -6.96 -6.07 0.47
CA ARG A 22 -8.32 -5.68 0.86
C ARG A 22 -8.49 -4.16 0.95
N ARG A 23 -7.49 -3.43 1.45
CA ARG A 23 -7.53 -1.97 1.50
C ARG A 23 -7.44 -1.35 0.10
N LEU A 24 -6.66 -1.93 -0.80
CA LEU A 24 -6.62 -1.54 -2.20
C LEU A 24 -7.98 -1.76 -2.87
N GLU A 25 -8.63 -2.90 -2.63
CA GLU A 25 -9.97 -3.21 -3.13
C GLU A 25 -11.02 -2.20 -2.62
N GLU A 26 -11.01 -1.86 -1.33
CA GLU A 26 -11.91 -0.84 -0.77
C GLU A 26 -11.77 0.54 -1.42
N MET A 27 -10.59 0.84 -1.97
CA MET A 27 -10.32 2.08 -2.68
C MET A 27 -10.53 1.95 -4.19
N ALA A 28 -10.58 0.74 -4.74
CA ALA A 28 -10.70 0.49 -6.18
C ALA A 28 -12.02 0.99 -6.76
N ASP A 29 -13.10 0.94 -5.97
CA ASP A 29 -14.44 1.36 -6.39
C ASP A 29 -14.66 2.88 -6.30
N LEU A 30 -13.67 3.63 -5.82
CA LEU A 30 -13.76 5.08 -5.65
C LEU A 30 -13.33 5.84 -6.91
N SER A 31 -13.93 7.01 -7.14
CA SER A 31 -13.39 7.97 -8.11
C SER A 31 -12.03 8.52 -7.62
N ALA A 32 -11.22 9.12 -8.51
CA ALA A 32 -9.96 9.73 -8.10
C ALA A 32 -10.14 10.86 -7.06
N ASP A 33 -11.23 11.63 -7.16
CA ASP A 33 -11.58 12.68 -6.20
C ASP A 33 -12.00 12.07 -4.84
N ASP A 34 -12.74 10.95 -4.86
CA ASP A 34 -13.11 10.25 -3.63
C ASP A 34 -11.89 9.57 -2.96
N VAL A 35 -10.94 9.07 -3.76
CA VAL A 35 -9.63 8.61 -3.26
C VAL A 35 -8.91 9.75 -2.57
N ARG A 36 -8.81 10.93 -3.21
CA ARG A 36 -8.19 12.12 -2.61
C ARG A 36 -8.85 12.48 -1.29
N TYR A 37 -10.18 12.56 -1.25
CA TYR A 37 -10.93 12.85 -0.04
C TYR A 37 -10.67 11.82 1.07
N ARG A 38 -10.68 10.52 0.73
CA ARG A 38 -10.41 9.44 1.70
C ARG A 38 -8.98 9.48 2.23
N VAL A 39 -8.00 9.81 1.40
CA VAL A 39 -6.61 10.00 1.82
C VAL A 39 -6.52 11.15 2.82
N ILE A 40 -7.10 12.32 2.50
CA ILE A 40 -7.10 13.49 3.39
C ILE A 40 -7.70 13.15 4.76
N LEU A 41 -8.86 12.48 4.77
CA LEU A 41 -9.48 12.03 6.02
C LEU A 41 -8.62 11.03 6.79
N SER A 42 -7.87 10.18 6.07
CA SER A 42 -7.06 9.12 6.67
C SER A 42 -5.71 9.61 7.17
N THR A 43 -5.16 10.70 6.64
CA THR A 43 -3.83 11.21 7.05
C THR A 43 -3.89 12.53 7.80
N ASP A 44 -5.04 13.21 7.78
CA ASP A 44 -5.20 14.59 8.27
C ASP A 44 -4.24 15.57 7.55
N ARG A 45 -3.96 15.29 6.25
CA ARG A 45 -3.09 16.10 5.39
C ARG A 45 -3.76 16.34 4.04
N GLU A 46 -3.54 17.51 3.47
CA GLU A 46 -3.93 17.81 2.09
C GLU A 46 -2.70 17.81 1.17
N PRO A 47 -2.41 16.70 0.47
CA PRO A 47 -1.20 16.58 -0.34
C PRO A 47 -1.25 17.46 -1.59
N GLY A 48 -0.22 18.28 -1.77
CA GLY A 48 -0.06 19.23 -2.87
C GLY A 48 0.94 18.80 -3.95
N THR A 49 1.89 17.91 -3.64
CA THR A 49 2.84 17.34 -4.61
C THR A 49 2.63 15.85 -4.87
N ALA A 50 3.21 15.32 -5.94
CA ALA A 50 3.14 13.89 -6.26
C ALA A 50 3.75 13.02 -5.15
N GLU A 51 4.87 13.47 -4.58
CA GLU A 51 5.54 12.80 -3.46
C GLU A 51 4.66 12.78 -2.21
N GLU A 52 4.02 13.91 -1.88
CA GLU A 52 3.09 13.99 -0.75
C GLU A 52 1.84 13.12 -0.95
N ARG A 53 1.34 13.01 -2.19
CA ARG A 53 0.22 12.11 -2.52
C ARG A 53 0.61 10.65 -2.36
N GLU A 54 1.82 10.28 -2.79
CA GLU A 54 2.35 8.94 -2.62
C GLU A 54 2.49 8.60 -1.14
N GLU A 55 3.17 9.45 -0.36
CA GLU A 55 3.34 9.25 1.09
C GLU A 55 1.98 9.13 1.79
N SER A 56 1.07 10.06 1.50
CA SER A 56 -0.27 10.06 2.11
C SER A 56 -1.10 8.85 1.71
N LEU A 57 -0.98 8.38 0.46
CA LEU A 57 -1.65 7.15 0.03
C LEU A 57 -1.08 5.94 0.75
N LEU A 58 0.25 5.81 0.87
CA LEU A 58 0.89 4.71 1.58
C LEU A 58 0.48 4.69 3.05
N GLU A 59 0.44 5.86 3.70
CA GLU A 59 -0.06 6.00 5.07
C GLU A 59 -1.53 5.58 5.15
N ALA A 60 -2.40 6.05 4.25
CA ALA A 60 -3.81 5.68 4.23
C ALA A 60 -4.05 4.18 3.99
N LEU A 61 -3.23 3.55 3.14
CA LEU A 61 -3.31 2.11 2.84
C LEU A 61 -2.87 1.26 4.03
N THR A 62 -1.88 1.72 4.79
CA THR A 62 -1.30 0.97 5.91
C THR A 62 -1.88 1.35 7.26
N ARG A 63 -2.72 2.39 7.33
CA ARG A 63 -3.31 2.86 8.59
C ARG A 63 -4.11 1.75 9.27
N GLY A 64 -3.70 1.45 10.51
CA GLY A 64 -4.32 0.45 11.37
C GLY A 64 -3.97 -1.00 11.04
N ILE A 65 -3.03 -1.24 10.12
CA ILE A 65 -2.51 -2.58 9.79
C ILE A 65 -1.25 -2.82 10.61
N ASP A 66 -1.15 -3.98 11.27
CA ASP A 66 0.12 -4.44 11.84
C ASP A 66 0.94 -5.11 10.73
N LEU A 67 1.97 -4.41 10.26
CA LEU A 67 2.80 -4.89 9.17
C LEU A 67 3.80 -5.97 9.60
N HIS A 68 3.91 -6.29 10.90
CA HIS A 68 4.76 -7.38 11.39
C HIS A 68 6.20 -7.37 10.83
N GLY A 69 6.81 -6.19 10.69
CA GLY A 69 8.17 -6.01 10.15
C GLY A 69 8.25 -5.84 8.62
N TRP A 70 7.16 -6.06 7.90
CA TRP A 70 7.07 -5.76 6.47
C TRP A 70 7.02 -4.26 6.23
N GLN A 71 7.65 -3.83 5.15
CA GLN A 71 7.62 -2.45 4.68
C GLN A 71 6.77 -2.35 3.42
N VAL A 72 6.00 -1.28 3.33
CA VAL A 72 5.17 -0.98 2.17
C VAL A 72 5.75 0.24 1.45
N SER A 73 5.99 0.12 0.16
CA SER A 73 6.53 1.22 -0.66
C SER A 73 5.97 1.21 -2.07
N ARG A 74 6.10 2.33 -2.77
CA ARG A 74 5.76 2.40 -4.18
C ARG A 74 6.77 1.61 -5.02
N HIS A 75 6.26 0.84 -5.97
CA HIS A 75 7.06 0.15 -6.96
C HIS A 75 6.50 0.46 -8.36
N PRO A 76 7.28 0.59 -9.45
CA PRO A 76 6.75 0.97 -10.77
C PRO A 76 5.51 0.18 -11.25
N ARG A 77 5.41 -1.10 -10.85
CA ARG A 77 4.30 -2.00 -11.18
C ARG A 77 3.14 -2.04 -10.17
N GLY A 78 3.24 -1.33 -9.04
CA GLY A 78 2.21 -1.34 -8.00
C GLY A 78 2.77 -0.99 -6.62
N LEU A 79 2.46 -1.83 -5.63
CA LEU A 79 2.83 -1.64 -4.23
C LEU A 79 3.77 -2.77 -3.80
N SER A 80 4.98 -2.43 -3.36
CA SER A 80 5.94 -3.40 -2.86
C SER A 80 5.71 -3.65 -1.38
N LEU A 81 5.62 -4.94 -1.02
CA LEU A 81 5.76 -5.45 0.33
C LEU A 81 7.14 -6.09 0.43
N SER A 82 8.01 -5.58 1.29
CA SER A 82 9.37 -6.09 1.44
C SER A 82 9.74 -6.37 2.89
N HIS A 83 10.47 -7.46 3.10
CA HIS A 83 11.11 -7.82 4.35
C HIS A 83 12.44 -8.52 4.03
N ASP A 84 13.57 -7.90 4.37
CA ASP A 84 14.92 -8.33 4.02
C ASP A 84 15.08 -8.75 2.54
N ALA A 85 15.32 -10.04 2.27
CA ALA A 85 15.52 -10.59 0.93
C ALA A 85 14.21 -11.00 0.25
N TYR A 86 13.07 -10.93 0.95
CA TYR A 86 11.76 -11.28 0.43
C TYR A 86 11.00 -10.04 -0.02
N GLY A 87 10.32 -10.17 -1.15
CA GLY A 87 9.53 -9.10 -1.73
C GLY A 87 8.36 -9.65 -2.52
N LEU A 88 7.23 -8.97 -2.43
CA LEU A 88 6.04 -9.21 -3.23
C LEU A 88 5.55 -7.86 -3.75
N VAL A 89 5.14 -7.81 -5.03
CA VAL A 89 4.51 -6.62 -5.58
C VAL A 89 3.04 -6.92 -5.81
N LEU A 90 2.18 -6.17 -5.11
CA LEU A 90 0.74 -6.15 -5.34
C LEU A 90 0.43 -5.17 -6.48
N GLY A 91 -0.50 -5.54 -7.35
CA GLY A 91 -1.03 -4.61 -8.35
C GLY A 91 -1.82 -3.51 -7.66
N ILE A 92 -1.80 -2.29 -8.22
CA ILE A 92 -2.67 -1.21 -7.75
C ILE A 92 -3.77 -0.94 -8.76
N PRO A 93 -5.02 -0.69 -8.32
CA PRO A 93 -6.12 -0.27 -9.17
C PRO A 93 -5.82 0.99 -10.00
N ALA A 94 -6.40 1.08 -11.20
CA ALA A 94 -6.12 2.16 -12.16
C ALA A 94 -6.55 3.56 -11.68
N ASN A 95 -7.58 3.66 -10.86
CA ASN A 95 -8.02 4.92 -10.24
C ASN A 95 -6.98 5.45 -9.25
N LEU A 96 -6.32 4.57 -8.48
CA LEU A 96 -5.23 4.93 -7.58
C LEU A 96 -3.98 5.39 -8.36
N VAL A 97 -3.68 4.77 -9.50
CA VAL A 97 -2.63 5.28 -10.41
C VAL A 97 -2.99 6.69 -10.88
N SER A 98 -4.23 6.90 -11.30
CA SER A 98 -4.70 8.21 -11.78
C SER A 98 -4.62 9.30 -10.70
N TYR A 99 -4.91 8.95 -9.44
CA TYR A 99 -4.73 9.86 -8.29
C TYR A 99 -3.26 10.22 -8.05
N LEU A 100 -2.33 9.28 -8.25
CA LEU A 100 -0.90 9.55 -8.10
C LEU A 100 -0.37 10.43 -9.24
N ASP A 101 -0.88 10.23 -10.46
CA ASP A 101 -0.41 10.92 -11.67
C ASP A 101 -0.98 12.34 -11.87
N GLY A 102 -2.14 12.66 -11.27
CA GLY A 102 -2.85 13.94 -11.48
C GLY A 102 -2.67 14.92 -10.35
#